data_AF-A0A6J8CI30-F1
#
_entry.id   AF-A0A6J8CI30-F1
#
_cell.length_a   1.000
_cell.length_b   1.000
_cell.length_c   1.000
_cell.angle_alpha   90.00
_cell.angle_beta   90.00
_cell.angle_gamma   90.00
#
_symmetry.space_group_name_H-M   'P 1'
#
loop_
_entity.id
_entity.type
_entity.pdbx_description
1 polymer ?
#
loop_
_entity_poly.entity_id
_entity_poly.type
_entity_poly.pdbx_seq_one_letter_code
_entity_poly.pdbx_strand_id
1 'polypeptide(L)'
;MLPYFTTSGHNLYAKSAWIYLNQMECLKEQNAEVAALFEGGYHVIRQTYQYWAGISSDLAIEQALMRSIKTTGGLTRERGMSESQTALWILSLPDCAEISMRKIAYVVKKRDTKDTMIFASFLEESNPFVEEEGMRNIETGVSATADVNADRAKDIGLSILKSMEVFDRKVTGPDMKDTMHLKRTKGIFGTKVSFTKTTPFRSKKELVFANNENKQNFIEMLSKNMHSNSIETKHASADADLLITKTAEESSISHLTILQGGDTDLLVLLLYYYNFRSMNLIFKPNHVKTTKSNIWT
;
A
#
# COMPACT_ATOMS: atom_id res chain seq x y z
N MET A 1 -14.29 12.67 12.35
CA MET A 1 -14.73 11.95 11.13
C MET A 1 -15.44 10.64 11.41
N LEU A 2 -14.99 9.80 12.33
CA LEU A 2 -15.63 8.49 12.62
C LEU A 2 -17.17 8.55 12.80
N PRO A 3 -17.74 9.50 13.57
CA PRO A 3 -19.21 9.57 13.73
C PRO A 3 -19.94 9.83 12.42
N TYR A 4 -19.34 10.61 11.51
CA TYR A 4 -19.96 10.93 10.23
C TYR A 4 -19.91 9.73 9.26
N PHE A 5 -18.87 8.89 9.33
CA PHE A 5 -18.86 7.66 8.54
C PHE A 5 -19.95 6.69 8.98
N THR A 6 -20.20 6.57 10.29
CA THR A 6 -21.27 5.67 10.78
C THR A 6 -22.66 6.20 10.45
N THR A 7 -22.91 7.50 10.58
CA THR A 7 -24.22 8.08 10.19
C THR A 7 -24.52 7.99 8.71
N SER A 8 -23.50 8.14 7.86
CA SER A 8 -23.68 7.98 6.42
C SER A 8 -23.77 6.51 5.99
N GLY A 9 -23.85 5.56 6.93
CA GLY A 9 -23.92 4.12 6.66
C GLY A 9 -22.60 3.49 6.20
N HIS A 10 -21.51 4.26 6.19
CA HIS A 10 -20.18 3.85 5.77
C HIS A 10 -19.40 3.14 6.89
N ASN A 11 -20.01 2.10 7.46
CA ASN A 11 -19.49 1.37 8.62
C ASN A 11 -18.12 0.72 8.36
N LEU A 12 -17.84 0.30 7.13
CA LEU A 12 -16.52 -0.24 6.74
C LEU A 12 -15.44 0.84 6.82
N TYR A 13 -15.72 2.04 6.30
CA TYR A 13 -14.79 3.17 6.40
C TYR A 13 -14.57 3.59 7.85
N ALA A 14 -15.62 3.60 8.68
CA ALA A 14 -15.50 3.86 10.11
C ALA A 14 -14.56 2.86 10.80
N LYS A 15 -14.73 1.55 10.54
CA LYS A 15 -13.84 0.50 11.09
C LYS A 15 -12.40 0.64 10.60
N SER A 16 -12.20 0.82 9.30
CA SER A 16 -10.85 0.97 8.73
C SER A 16 -10.15 2.23 9.23
N ALA A 17 -10.85 3.37 9.29
CA ALA A 17 -10.29 4.61 9.81
C ALA A 17 -9.93 4.48 11.30
N TRP A 18 -10.74 3.77 12.09
CA TRP A 18 -10.41 3.52 13.49
C TRP A 18 -9.20 2.60 13.67
N ILE A 19 -9.10 1.51 12.89
CA ILE A 19 -7.89 0.65 12.90
C ILE A 19 -6.65 1.49 12.57
N TYR A 20 -6.72 2.29 11.50
CA TYR A 20 -5.63 3.17 11.11
C TYR A 20 -5.24 4.15 12.23
N LEU A 21 -6.21 4.82 12.86
CA LEU A 21 -5.93 5.77 13.95
C LEU A 21 -5.23 5.10 15.13
N ASN A 22 -5.67 3.92 15.54
CA ASN A 22 -5.01 3.16 16.61
C ASN A 22 -3.58 2.75 16.23
N GLN A 23 -3.35 2.34 14.98
CA GLN A 23 -2.00 2.04 14.49
C GLN A 23 -1.10 3.28 14.51
N MET A 24 -1.64 4.43 14.12
CA MET A 24 -0.92 5.70 14.14
C MET A 24 -0.60 6.16 15.56
N GLU A 25 -1.46 5.90 16.55
CA GLU A 25 -1.18 6.18 17.96
C GLU A 25 0.00 5.36 18.48
N CYS A 26 0.07 4.07 18.12
CA CYS A 26 1.18 3.20 18.51
C CYS A 26 2.43 3.35 17.62
N LEU A 27 2.38 4.12 16.54
CA LEU A 27 3.47 4.21 15.55
C LEU A 27 4.78 4.68 16.18
N LYS A 28 4.73 5.62 17.13
CA LYS A 28 5.93 6.12 17.84
C LYS A 28 6.65 5.03 18.64
N GLU A 29 5.88 4.12 19.24
CA GLU A 29 6.40 3.01 20.04
C GLU A 29 6.90 1.86 19.16
N GLN A 30 6.18 1.59 18.06
CA GLN A 30 6.50 0.48 17.14
C GLN A 30 7.65 0.82 16.17
N ASN A 31 7.70 2.06 15.69
CA ASN A 31 8.70 2.51 14.74
C ASN A 31 8.91 4.04 14.81
N ALA A 32 9.78 4.46 15.72
CA ALA A 32 10.09 5.86 15.97
C ALA A 32 10.64 6.61 14.73
N GLU A 33 11.39 5.93 13.87
CA GLU A 33 11.94 6.52 12.64
C GLU A 33 10.83 6.87 11.65
N VAL A 34 9.91 5.93 11.40
CA VAL A 34 8.76 6.17 10.51
C VAL A 34 7.83 7.23 11.11
N ALA A 35 7.65 7.25 12.44
CA ALA A 35 6.89 8.30 13.09
C ALA A 35 7.50 9.69 12.87
N ALA A 36 8.82 9.82 12.99
CA ALA A 36 9.52 11.09 12.76
C ALA A 36 9.39 11.56 11.29
N LEU A 37 9.49 10.64 10.32
CA LEU A 37 9.26 10.95 8.91
C LEU A 37 7.80 11.35 8.65
N PHE A 38 6.85 10.69 9.30
CA PHE A 38 5.43 11.04 9.17
C PHE A 38 5.15 12.45 9.70
N GLU A 39 5.63 12.77 10.91
CA GLU A 39 5.51 14.11 11.52
C GLU A 39 6.25 15.18 10.72
N GLY A 40 7.37 14.83 10.09
CA GLY A 40 8.10 15.69 9.16
C GLY A 40 7.36 15.94 7.83
N GLY A 41 6.20 15.32 7.61
CA GLY A 41 5.39 15.52 6.40
C GLY A 41 5.87 14.75 5.17
N TYR A 42 6.82 13.82 5.32
CA TYR A 42 7.39 13.05 4.20
C TYR A 42 6.41 12.08 3.54
N HIS A 43 5.20 11.92 4.10
CA HIS A 43 4.10 11.17 3.51
C HIS A 43 3.31 11.96 2.44
N VAL A 44 3.61 13.26 2.27
CA VAL A 44 2.98 14.12 1.27
C VAL A 44 4.05 14.76 0.38
N ILE A 45 3.92 14.57 -0.92
CA ILE A 45 4.76 15.22 -1.93
C ILE A 45 4.06 16.49 -2.40
N ARG A 46 4.77 17.61 -2.36
CA ARG A 46 4.26 18.93 -2.79
C ARG A 46 5.26 19.60 -3.72
N GLN A 47 4.73 20.28 -4.74
CA GLN A 47 5.54 21.15 -5.61
C GLN A 47 5.44 22.62 -5.26
N THR A 48 4.36 22.99 -4.57
CA THR A 48 4.11 24.38 -4.16
C THR A 48 3.59 24.38 -2.74
N TYR A 49 3.77 25.50 -2.04
CA TYR A 49 3.26 25.72 -0.69
C TYR A 49 1.77 26.08 -0.67
N GLN A 50 1.05 25.91 -1.78
CA GLN A 50 -0.39 26.16 -1.82
C GLN A 50 -1.13 25.15 -0.94
N TYR A 51 -2.21 25.60 -0.30
CA TYR A 51 -3.07 24.71 0.48
C TYR A 51 -3.61 23.59 -0.41
N TRP A 52 -3.58 22.37 0.14
CA TRP A 52 -4.11 21.15 -0.49
C TRP A 52 -3.43 20.72 -1.80
N ALA A 53 -2.34 21.39 -2.21
CA ALA A 53 -1.54 21.01 -3.38
C ALA A 53 -0.62 19.80 -3.17
N GLY A 54 -0.88 19.01 -2.12
CA GLY A 54 -0.07 17.85 -1.77
C GLY A 54 -0.73 16.55 -2.16
N ILE A 55 0.04 15.67 -2.80
CA ILE A 55 -0.36 14.29 -3.12
C ILE A 55 0.32 13.34 -2.16
N SER A 56 -0.33 12.22 -1.81
CA SER A 56 0.35 11.20 -0.99
C SER A 56 1.55 10.61 -1.74
N SER A 57 2.60 10.27 -1.00
CA SER A 57 3.78 9.61 -1.57
C SER A 57 3.42 8.30 -2.28
N ASP A 58 2.51 7.52 -1.70
CA ASP A 58 2.00 6.29 -2.28
C ASP A 58 1.33 6.52 -3.65
N LEU A 59 0.45 7.54 -3.74
CA LEU A 59 -0.20 7.88 -5.01
C LEU A 59 0.81 8.37 -6.06
N ALA A 60 1.84 9.10 -5.65
CA ALA A 60 2.90 9.55 -6.55
C ALA A 60 3.73 8.37 -7.08
N ILE A 61 4.11 7.44 -6.19
CA ILE A 61 4.83 6.22 -6.56
C ILE A 61 3.96 5.38 -7.50
N GLU A 62 2.68 5.19 -7.18
CA GLU A 62 1.78 4.40 -8.01
C GLU A 62 1.61 5.02 -9.40
N GLN A 63 1.32 6.32 -9.48
CA GLN A 63 0.96 6.99 -10.72
C GLN A 63 2.15 7.38 -11.60
N ALA A 64 3.33 7.61 -11.03
CA ALA A 64 4.54 7.97 -11.78
C ALA A 64 5.49 6.79 -11.99
N LEU A 65 5.88 6.12 -10.90
CA LEU A 65 6.87 5.05 -10.91
C LEU A 65 6.23 3.71 -11.34
N MET A 66 5.21 3.25 -10.63
CA MET A 66 4.63 1.93 -10.89
C MET A 66 3.89 1.88 -12.22
N ARG A 67 3.19 2.96 -12.59
CA ARG A 67 2.56 3.08 -13.90
C ARG A 67 3.58 3.05 -15.05
N SER A 68 4.73 3.71 -14.92
CA SER A 68 5.76 3.67 -15.98
C SER A 68 6.40 2.28 -16.11
N ILE A 69 6.51 1.54 -15.01
CA ILE A 69 6.97 0.14 -15.00
C ILE A 69 5.94 -0.79 -15.65
N LYS A 70 4.64 -0.61 -15.37
CA LYS A 70 3.57 -1.56 -15.71
C LYS A 70 2.83 -1.27 -17.03
N THR A 71 3.07 -0.12 -17.66
CA THR A 71 2.44 0.25 -18.94
C THR A 71 3.06 -0.47 -20.13
N THR A 72 2.38 -0.45 -21.30
CA THR A 72 2.86 -1.09 -22.52
C THR A 72 4.19 -0.47 -22.97
N GLY A 73 5.24 -1.28 -23.09
CA GLY A 73 6.61 -0.82 -23.31
C GLY A 73 7.42 -0.58 -22.03
N GLY A 74 6.82 -0.81 -20.85
CA GLY A 74 7.47 -0.81 -19.54
C GLY A 74 8.10 -2.17 -19.17
N LEU A 75 8.82 -2.20 -18.04
CA LEU A 75 9.65 -3.33 -17.62
C LEU A 75 8.88 -4.65 -17.46
N THR A 76 7.60 -4.61 -17.07
CA THR A 76 6.86 -5.82 -16.68
C THR A 76 5.83 -6.34 -17.69
N ARG A 77 5.61 -5.67 -18.83
CA ARG A 77 4.54 -6.05 -19.76
C ARG A 77 5.05 -6.54 -21.14
N GLU A 78 4.72 -7.81 -21.44
CA GLU A 78 4.62 -8.52 -22.74
C GLU A 78 5.84 -8.54 -23.72
N ARG A 79 6.76 -7.58 -23.69
CA ARG A 79 8.02 -7.61 -24.44
C ARG A 79 9.11 -7.05 -23.55
N GLY A 80 9.78 -7.92 -22.79
CA GLY A 80 10.84 -7.52 -21.86
C GLY A 80 11.84 -6.57 -22.54
N MET A 81 12.22 -5.51 -21.83
CA MET A 81 13.28 -4.60 -22.26
C MET A 81 14.60 -5.38 -22.37
N SER A 82 15.42 -5.05 -23.38
CA SER A 82 16.82 -5.49 -23.40
C SER A 82 17.59 -4.91 -22.21
N GLU A 83 18.70 -5.53 -21.79
CA GLU A 83 19.50 -5.04 -20.65
C GLU A 83 19.93 -3.58 -20.82
N SER A 84 20.28 -3.15 -22.04
CA SER A 84 20.62 -1.75 -22.35
C SER A 84 19.43 -0.80 -22.22
N GLN A 85 18.24 -1.22 -22.62
CA GLN A 85 17.00 -0.44 -22.44
C GLN A 85 16.61 -0.35 -20.96
N THR A 86 16.76 -1.44 -20.21
CA THR A 86 16.53 -1.47 -18.76
C THR A 86 17.52 -0.56 -18.03
N ALA A 87 18.80 -0.60 -18.38
CA ALA A 87 19.81 0.26 -17.80
C ALA A 87 19.55 1.74 -18.11
N LEU A 88 19.27 2.08 -19.38
CA LEU A 88 18.90 3.44 -19.78
C LEU A 88 17.66 3.91 -19.02
N TRP A 89 16.66 3.05 -18.87
CA TRP A 89 15.44 3.36 -18.14
C TRP A 89 15.73 3.63 -16.66
N ILE A 90 16.47 2.74 -15.97
CA ILE A 90 16.85 2.89 -14.55
C ILE A 90 17.63 4.19 -14.34
N LEU A 91 18.61 4.49 -15.20
CA LEU A 91 19.42 5.70 -15.11
C LEU A 91 18.61 6.97 -15.41
N SER A 92 17.63 6.90 -16.31
CA SER A 92 16.75 8.02 -16.64
C SER A 92 15.62 8.24 -15.64
N LEU A 93 15.39 7.28 -14.73
CA LEU A 93 14.21 7.26 -13.88
C LEU A 93 14.16 8.42 -12.87
N PRO A 94 15.26 8.81 -12.19
CA PRO A 94 15.23 9.95 -11.27
C PRO A 94 14.80 11.24 -11.99
N ASP A 95 15.37 11.51 -13.16
CA ASP A 95 15.06 12.69 -13.97
C ASP A 95 13.63 12.64 -14.53
N CYS A 96 13.21 11.47 -15.02
CA CYS A 96 11.86 11.26 -15.54
C CYS A 96 10.79 11.34 -14.44
N ALA A 97 11.09 10.86 -13.24
CA ALA A 97 10.19 10.92 -12.08
C ALA A 97 9.95 12.38 -11.69
N GLU A 98 10.98 13.23 -11.67
CA GLU A 98 10.82 14.66 -11.40
C GLU A 98 9.86 15.32 -12.41
N ILE A 99 10.08 15.07 -13.71
CA ILE A 99 9.23 15.63 -14.78
C ILE A 99 7.80 15.09 -14.70
N SER A 100 7.64 13.78 -14.43
CA SER A 100 6.34 13.14 -14.31
C SER A 100 5.55 13.68 -13.12
N MET A 101 6.20 13.83 -11.96
CA MET A 101 5.61 14.46 -10.79
C MET A 101 5.16 15.90 -11.07
N ARG A 102 5.96 16.67 -11.84
CA ARG A 102 5.57 18.03 -12.30
C ARG A 102 4.31 18.03 -13.16
N LYS A 103 4.19 17.07 -14.07
CA LYS A 103 2.97 16.93 -14.89
C LYS A 103 1.76 16.59 -14.03
N ILE A 104 1.88 15.66 -13.08
CA ILE A 104 0.77 15.28 -12.19
C ILE A 104 0.30 16.48 -11.37
N ALA A 105 1.22 17.18 -10.69
CA ALA A 105 0.88 18.35 -9.88
C ALA A 105 0.22 19.47 -10.71
N TYR A 106 0.68 19.70 -11.94
CA TYR A 106 0.08 20.68 -12.85
C TYR A 106 -1.34 20.31 -13.29
N VAL A 107 -1.58 19.04 -13.61
CA VAL A 107 -2.92 18.55 -14.00
C VAL A 107 -3.91 18.68 -12.84
N VAL A 108 -3.48 18.36 -11.62
CA VAL A 108 -4.29 18.53 -10.41
C VAL A 108 -4.65 20.00 -10.23
N LYS A 109 -3.66 20.91 -10.26
CA LYS A 109 -3.89 22.35 -10.11
C LYS A 109 -4.90 22.94 -11.09
N LYS A 110 -4.85 22.52 -12.37
CA LYS A 110 -5.80 22.99 -13.39
C LYS A 110 -7.24 22.53 -13.12
N ARG A 111 -7.42 21.29 -12.67
CA ARG A 111 -8.75 20.78 -12.29
C ARG A 111 -9.26 21.52 -11.05
N ASP A 112 -8.43 21.62 -10.02
CA ASP A 112 -8.80 22.28 -8.76
C ASP A 112 -9.27 23.73 -8.99
N THR A 113 -8.59 24.49 -9.85
CA THR A 113 -8.98 25.88 -10.12
C THR A 113 -10.36 25.97 -10.79
N LYS A 114 -10.62 25.11 -11.78
CA LYS A 114 -11.89 25.07 -12.48
C LYS A 114 -13.02 24.64 -11.53
N ASP A 115 -12.79 23.57 -10.77
CA ASP A 115 -13.77 23.01 -9.85
C ASP A 115 -14.05 23.99 -8.71
N THR A 116 -13.03 24.71 -8.23
CA THR A 116 -13.20 25.79 -7.23
C THR A 116 -14.07 26.91 -7.78
N MET A 117 -13.88 27.33 -9.04
CA MET A 117 -14.71 28.38 -9.65
C MET A 117 -16.17 27.93 -9.80
N ILE A 118 -16.38 26.69 -10.26
CA ILE A 118 -17.73 26.11 -10.37
C ILE A 118 -18.41 26.04 -8.99
N PHE A 119 -17.66 25.61 -7.98
CA PHE A 119 -18.16 25.50 -6.62
C PHE A 119 -18.44 26.89 -6.02
N ALA A 120 -17.58 27.88 -6.26
CA ALA A 120 -17.79 29.25 -5.82
C ALA A 120 -19.04 29.86 -6.46
N SER A 121 -19.23 29.71 -7.79
CA SER A 121 -20.45 30.19 -8.45
C SER A 121 -21.70 29.48 -7.92
N PHE A 122 -21.63 28.18 -7.65
CA PHE A 122 -22.72 27.44 -7.03
C PHE A 122 -23.06 27.95 -5.62
N LEU A 123 -22.05 28.28 -4.80
CA LEU A 123 -22.27 28.83 -3.46
C LEU A 123 -22.74 30.30 -3.47
N GLU A 124 -22.39 31.08 -4.49
CA GLU A 124 -22.94 32.42 -4.68
C GLU A 124 -24.43 32.38 -5.04
N GLU A 125 -24.83 31.42 -5.89
CA GLU A 125 -26.24 31.19 -6.24
C GLU A 125 -27.04 30.56 -5.09
N SER A 126 -26.45 29.59 -4.39
CA SER A 126 -27.07 28.80 -3.32
C SER A 126 -26.31 28.99 -2.00
N ASN A 127 -26.36 30.22 -1.45
CA ASN A 127 -25.64 30.57 -0.24
C ASN A 127 -26.16 29.79 0.99
N PRO A 128 -25.34 28.89 1.60
CA PRO A 128 -25.77 28.07 2.73
C PRO A 128 -25.75 28.80 4.07
N PHE A 129 -25.30 30.06 4.11
CA PHE A 129 -25.16 30.86 5.34
C PHE A 129 -26.25 31.92 5.50
N VAL A 130 -27.30 31.87 4.69
CA VAL A 130 -28.49 32.69 4.92
C VAL A 130 -29.18 32.19 6.19
N GLU A 131 -29.47 33.10 7.13
CA GLU A 131 -30.23 32.77 8.33
C GLU A 131 -31.69 32.45 7.93
N GLU A 132 -31.98 31.16 7.82
CA GLU A 132 -33.32 30.64 7.56
C GLU A 132 -33.79 29.73 8.70
N GLU A 133 -35.10 29.71 8.93
CA GLU A 133 -35.72 28.87 9.95
C GLU A 133 -35.89 27.44 9.42
N GLY A 134 -34.86 26.61 9.60
CA GLY A 134 -34.87 25.18 9.26
C GLY A 134 -33.72 24.73 8.38
N MET A 135 -33.52 23.41 8.26
CA MET A 135 -32.51 22.85 7.35
C MET A 135 -33.01 22.88 5.90
N ARG A 136 -32.13 23.14 4.94
CA ARG A 136 -32.43 23.12 3.51
C ARG A 136 -31.34 22.35 2.76
N ASN A 137 -31.74 21.56 1.76
CA ASN A 137 -30.78 20.95 0.86
C ASN A 137 -30.14 22.03 -0.03
N ILE A 138 -28.80 22.10 -0.03
CA ILE A 138 -28.05 23.13 -0.76
C ILE A 138 -28.13 22.99 -2.29
N GLU A 139 -28.31 21.77 -2.80
CA GLU A 139 -28.37 21.48 -4.24
C GLU A 139 -29.78 21.65 -4.80
N THR A 140 -30.79 21.16 -4.08
CA THR A 140 -32.17 21.16 -4.57
C THR A 140 -33.04 22.29 -4.01
N GLY A 141 -32.56 23.00 -2.99
CA GLY A 141 -33.32 24.05 -2.30
C GLY A 141 -34.50 23.55 -1.47
N VAL A 142 -34.70 22.23 -1.37
CA VAL A 142 -35.81 21.60 -0.65
C VAL A 142 -35.61 21.74 0.86
N SER A 143 -36.59 22.31 1.54
CA SER A 143 -36.62 22.41 3.00
C SER A 143 -36.81 21.03 3.63
N ALA A 144 -36.06 20.79 4.71
CA ALA A 144 -36.10 19.57 5.47
C ALA A 144 -37.43 19.40 6.18
N THR A 145 -37.95 18.18 6.16
CA THR A 145 -39.07 17.74 6.97
C THR A 145 -38.61 17.42 8.40
N ALA A 146 -39.53 17.29 9.35
CA ALA A 146 -39.23 17.09 10.77
C ALA A 146 -38.46 15.80 11.10
N ASP A 147 -38.42 14.84 10.18
CA ASP A 147 -37.68 13.57 10.26
C ASP A 147 -36.21 13.68 9.82
N VAL A 148 -35.81 14.78 9.16
CA VAL A 148 -34.42 15.02 8.77
C VAL A 148 -33.60 15.38 10.00
N ASN A 149 -32.43 14.74 10.14
CA ASN A 149 -31.59 14.82 11.33
C ASN A 149 -30.10 15.08 11.00
N ALA A 150 -29.84 15.74 9.87
CA ALA A 150 -28.48 16.00 9.38
C ALA A 150 -27.66 16.87 10.35
N ASP A 151 -28.30 17.81 11.03
CA ASP A 151 -27.74 18.63 12.13
C ASP A 151 -27.26 17.77 13.32
N ARG A 152 -27.95 16.65 13.57
CA ARG A 152 -27.66 15.69 14.65
C ARG A 152 -26.74 14.55 14.20
N ALA A 153 -26.18 14.61 12.99
CA ALA A 153 -25.35 13.54 12.44
C ALA A 153 -24.19 13.17 13.39
N LYS A 154 -23.55 14.14 14.05
CA LYS A 154 -22.48 13.82 15.00
C LYS A 154 -22.96 12.95 16.17
N ASP A 155 -24.10 13.30 16.77
CA ASP A 155 -24.62 12.63 17.97
C ASP A 155 -25.17 11.24 17.64
N ILE A 156 -25.87 11.12 16.51
CA ILE A 156 -26.33 9.83 15.97
C ILE A 156 -25.13 8.94 15.63
N GLY A 157 -24.08 9.53 15.06
CA GLY A 157 -22.86 8.79 14.72
C GLY A 157 -22.15 8.24 15.94
N LEU A 158 -22.11 9.03 17.01
CA LEU A 158 -21.56 8.63 18.30
C LEU A 158 -22.40 7.54 18.98
N SER A 159 -23.73 7.59 18.89
CA SER A 159 -24.58 6.53 19.44
C SER A 159 -24.39 5.21 18.68
N ILE A 160 -24.29 5.26 17.36
CA ILE A 160 -23.98 4.09 16.52
C ILE A 160 -22.58 3.55 16.86
N LEU A 161 -21.56 4.41 16.98
CA LEU A 161 -20.20 3.98 17.33
C LEU A 161 -20.15 3.25 18.68
N LYS A 162 -20.86 3.75 19.70
CA LYS A 162 -20.96 3.07 21.01
C LYS A 162 -21.62 1.69 20.92
N SER A 163 -22.54 1.51 19.97
CA SER A 163 -23.16 0.20 19.73
C SER A 163 -22.25 -0.79 18.98
N MET A 164 -21.14 -0.33 18.41
CA MET A 164 -20.21 -1.17 17.65
C MET A 164 -19.14 -1.77 18.56
N GLU A 165 -19.19 -3.09 18.79
CA GLU A 165 -18.22 -3.85 19.61
C GLU A 165 -16.75 -3.70 19.18
N VAL A 166 -16.49 -3.27 17.93
CA VAL A 166 -15.14 -3.15 17.37
C VAL A 166 -14.34 -2.02 18.04
N PHE A 167 -15.02 -0.97 18.54
CA PHE A 167 -14.37 0.26 18.99
C PHE A 167 -13.91 0.25 20.46
N ASP A 168 -14.31 -0.77 21.25
CA ASP A 168 -13.93 -0.94 22.66
C ASP A 168 -12.68 -1.80 22.87
N ARG A 169 -12.18 -2.48 21.83
CA ARG A 169 -11.01 -3.38 21.96
C ARG A 169 -9.74 -2.60 21.68
N LYS A 170 -8.73 -2.71 22.56
CA LYS A 170 -7.36 -2.29 22.21
C LYS A 170 -6.95 -3.07 20.95
N VAL A 171 -6.45 -2.39 19.91
CA VAL A 171 -6.11 -3.05 18.63
C VAL A 171 -4.93 -4.00 18.84
N THR A 172 -5.24 -5.23 19.22
CA THR A 172 -4.36 -6.40 19.19
C THR A 172 -4.73 -7.34 18.04
N GLY A 173 -5.60 -6.86 17.15
CA GLY A 173 -6.15 -7.60 16.01
C GLY A 173 -5.39 -7.36 14.70
N PRO A 174 -5.78 -8.09 13.63
CA PRO A 174 -5.13 -8.05 12.32
C PRO A 174 -5.06 -6.62 11.76
N ASP A 175 -3.93 -6.29 11.15
CA ASP A 175 -3.73 -4.97 10.56
C ASP A 175 -4.52 -4.80 9.24
N MET A 176 -4.45 -3.60 8.65
CA MET A 176 -5.07 -3.37 7.34
C MET A 176 -4.52 -4.30 6.25
N LYS A 177 -3.26 -4.72 6.36
CA LYS A 177 -2.60 -5.62 5.42
C LYS A 177 -3.15 -7.04 5.55
N ASP A 178 -3.35 -7.54 6.76
CA ASP A 178 -4.00 -8.80 7.08
C ASP A 178 -5.43 -8.85 6.52
N THR A 179 -6.18 -7.75 6.69
CA THR A 179 -7.53 -7.62 6.15
C THR A 179 -7.53 -7.67 4.62
N MET A 180 -6.54 -7.04 3.97
CA MET A 180 -6.39 -7.06 2.51
C MET A 180 -5.92 -8.44 2.00
N HIS A 181 -5.03 -9.10 2.73
CA HIS A 181 -4.63 -10.49 2.45
C HIS A 181 -5.84 -11.42 2.54
N LEU A 182 -6.71 -11.27 3.55
CA LEU A 182 -7.93 -12.05 3.69
C LEU A 182 -8.90 -11.87 2.50
N LYS A 183 -9.01 -10.64 1.99
CA LYS A 183 -9.76 -10.36 0.75
C LYS A 183 -9.15 -11.06 -0.45
N ARG A 184 -7.82 -11.02 -0.60
CA ARG A 184 -7.09 -11.70 -1.70
C ARG A 184 -7.22 -13.22 -1.63
N THR A 185 -7.28 -13.79 -0.43
CA THR A 185 -7.47 -15.23 -0.21
C THR A 185 -8.95 -15.67 -0.22
N LYS A 186 -9.89 -14.75 -0.49
CA LYS A 186 -11.35 -15.01 -0.50
C LYS A 186 -11.87 -15.66 0.79
N GLY A 187 -11.24 -15.39 1.93
CA GLY A 187 -11.63 -15.99 3.21
C GLY A 187 -11.42 -17.51 3.30
N ILE A 188 -10.52 -18.09 2.48
CA ILE A 188 -10.17 -19.50 2.58
C ILE A 188 -9.40 -19.73 3.89
N PHE A 189 -9.89 -20.65 4.72
CA PHE A 189 -9.21 -21.11 5.92
C PHE A 189 -8.59 -22.49 5.67
N GLY A 190 -7.28 -22.61 5.86
CA GLY A 190 -6.56 -23.86 5.67
C GLY A 190 -6.64 -24.79 6.88
N THR A 191 -6.84 -26.08 6.65
CA THR A 191 -6.70 -27.11 7.70
C THR A 191 -5.24 -27.23 8.11
N LYS A 192 -4.97 -27.40 9.40
CA LYS A 192 -3.62 -27.74 9.88
C LYS A 192 -3.22 -29.11 9.33
N VAL A 193 -2.03 -29.20 8.72
CA VAL A 193 -1.52 -30.44 8.14
C VAL A 193 -0.11 -30.67 8.66
N SER A 194 0.16 -31.89 9.12
CA SER A 194 1.53 -32.33 9.41
C SER A 194 2.16 -32.89 8.15
N PHE A 195 3.35 -32.44 7.79
CA PHE A 195 4.09 -32.90 6.62
C PHE A 195 5.59 -32.89 6.88
N THR A 196 6.30 -33.76 6.18
CA THR A 196 7.76 -33.92 6.19
C THR A 196 8.31 -33.74 4.77
N LYS A 197 9.64 -33.71 4.61
CA LYS A 197 10.31 -33.59 3.29
C LYS A 197 9.85 -34.66 2.28
N THR A 198 9.40 -35.81 2.76
CA THR A 198 8.99 -36.96 1.93
C THR A 198 7.48 -37.09 1.77
N THR A 199 6.70 -36.19 2.39
CA THR A 199 5.23 -36.27 2.34
C THR A 199 4.73 -35.90 0.94
N PRO A 200 4.03 -36.80 0.22
CA PRO A 200 3.52 -36.49 -1.11
C PRO A 200 2.42 -35.44 -1.03
N PHE A 201 2.57 -34.35 -1.78
CA PHE A 201 1.63 -33.24 -1.77
C PHE A 201 0.37 -33.58 -2.57
N ARG A 202 -0.72 -33.96 -1.87
CA ARG A 202 -1.99 -34.39 -2.50
C ARG A 202 -3.10 -33.34 -2.50
N SER A 203 -2.88 -32.21 -1.84
CA SER A 203 -3.88 -31.15 -1.67
C SER A 203 -3.59 -29.95 -2.59
N LYS A 204 -4.52 -28.99 -2.70
CA LYS A 204 -4.23 -27.73 -3.40
C LYS A 204 -3.30 -26.86 -2.55
N LYS A 205 -2.26 -26.29 -3.17
CA LYS A 205 -1.28 -25.39 -2.52
C LYS A 205 -1.93 -24.25 -1.74
N GLU A 206 -2.98 -23.66 -2.33
CA GLU A 206 -3.71 -22.52 -1.78
C GLU A 206 -4.42 -22.86 -0.47
N LEU A 207 -4.92 -24.10 -0.32
CA LEU A 207 -5.59 -24.55 0.90
C LEU A 207 -4.60 -24.83 2.03
N VAL A 208 -3.48 -25.48 1.72
CA VAL A 208 -2.46 -25.81 2.73
C VAL A 208 -1.80 -24.55 3.26
N PHE A 209 -1.43 -23.63 2.36
CA PHE A 209 -0.83 -22.35 2.70
C PHE A 209 -1.85 -21.27 3.05
N ALA A 210 -3.14 -21.56 3.18
CA ALA A 210 -4.06 -20.62 3.83
C ALA A 210 -3.88 -20.63 5.37
N ASN A 211 -3.31 -21.70 5.92
CA ASN A 211 -3.02 -21.82 7.34
C ASN A 211 -1.62 -21.26 7.67
N ASN A 212 -1.53 -20.29 8.58
CA ASN A 212 -0.25 -19.65 8.91
C ASN A 212 0.75 -20.59 9.60
N GLU A 213 0.28 -21.55 10.39
CA GLU A 213 1.16 -22.55 11.02
C GLU A 213 1.76 -23.49 9.97
N ASN A 214 0.97 -23.92 8.99
CA ASN A 214 1.49 -24.71 7.86
C ASN A 214 2.52 -23.92 7.05
N LYS A 215 2.28 -22.62 6.80
CA LYS A 215 3.27 -21.76 6.12
C LYS A 215 4.58 -21.73 6.91
N GLN A 216 4.50 -21.48 8.21
CA GLN A 216 5.67 -21.38 9.07
C GLN A 216 6.45 -22.69 9.14
N ASN A 217 5.75 -23.81 9.37
CA ASN A 217 6.37 -25.14 9.37
C ASN A 217 7.06 -25.47 8.03
N PHE A 218 6.45 -25.07 6.91
CA PHE A 218 7.05 -25.22 5.59
C PHE A 218 8.31 -24.37 5.42
N ILE A 219 8.25 -23.10 5.83
CA ILE A 219 9.38 -22.16 5.80
C ILE A 219 10.55 -22.69 6.65
N GLU A 220 10.28 -23.21 7.84
CA GLU A 220 11.30 -23.81 8.71
C GLU A 220 11.91 -25.08 8.13
N MET A 221 11.08 -25.96 7.55
CA MET A 221 11.54 -27.16 6.88
C MET A 221 12.43 -26.82 5.67
N LEU A 222 12.02 -25.84 4.86
CA LEU A 222 12.78 -25.36 3.71
C LEU A 222 14.10 -24.73 4.16
N SER A 223 14.06 -23.87 5.18
CA SER A 223 15.26 -23.28 5.80
C SER A 223 16.25 -24.34 6.25
N LYS A 224 15.80 -25.36 7.00
CA LYS A 224 16.67 -26.48 7.42
C LYS A 224 17.27 -27.20 6.22
N ASN A 225 16.50 -27.41 5.15
CA ASN A 225 17.00 -28.04 3.93
C ASN A 225 18.04 -27.19 3.21
N MET A 226 17.83 -25.87 3.11
CA MET A 226 18.77 -24.94 2.52
C MET A 226 20.09 -24.91 3.29
N HIS A 227 20.03 -24.84 4.63
CA HIS A 227 21.23 -24.90 5.47
C HIS A 227 22.01 -26.22 5.32
N SER A 228 21.31 -27.37 5.18
CA SER A 228 21.98 -28.65 4.88
C SER A 228 22.71 -28.66 3.54
N ASN A 229 22.35 -27.75 2.62
CA ASN A 229 23.01 -27.55 1.33
C ASN A 229 23.90 -26.29 1.32
N SER A 230 24.33 -25.81 2.49
CA SER A 230 25.20 -24.64 2.65
C SER A 230 24.62 -23.33 2.09
N ILE A 231 23.29 -23.22 2.03
CA ILE A 231 22.57 -21.99 1.65
C ILE A 231 22.06 -21.32 2.92
N GLU A 232 22.51 -20.10 3.18
CA GLU A 232 22.05 -19.28 4.29
C GLU A 232 20.62 -18.78 4.03
N THR A 233 19.78 -18.72 5.08
CA THR A 233 18.43 -18.16 4.97
C THR A 233 18.16 -17.15 6.08
N LYS A 234 17.54 -16.02 5.73
CA LYS A 234 17.05 -15.02 6.69
C LYS A 234 15.52 -15.04 6.71
N HIS A 235 14.94 -14.87 7.90
CA HIS A 235 13.48 -14.88 8.10
C HIS A 235 13.02 -13.47 8.50
N ALA A 236 12.09 -12.89 7.74
CA ALA A 236 11.47 -11.62 8.08
C ALA A 236 10.35 -11.84 9.12
N SER A 237 10.16 -10.88 10.02
CA SER A 237 9.05 -10.88 10.98
C SER A 237 7.70 -10.61 10.33
N ALA A 238 7.69 -9.91 9.20
CA ALA A 238 6.50 -9.58 8.41
C ALA A 238 6.82 -9.66 6.92
N ASP A 239 6.77 -8.54 6.20
CA ASP A 239 7.10 -8.51 4.77
C ASP A 239 8.59 -8.68 4.51
N ALA A 240 8.93 -9.48 3.50
CA ALA A 240 10.31 -9.83 3.21
C ALA A 240 11.01 -8.79 2.32
N ASP A 241 10.25 -7.98 1.58
CA ASP A 241 10.80 -7.10 0.54
C ASP A 241 11.86 -6.13 1.06
N LEU A 242 11.62 -5.52 2.22
CA LEU A 242 12.58 -4.63 2.87
C LEU A 242 13.83 -5.38 3.34
N LEU A 243 13.67 -6.57 3.93
CA LEU A 243 14.78 -7.38 4.40
C LEU A 243 15.66 -7.88 3.25
N ILE A 244 15.04 -8.27 2.13
CA ILE A 244 15.70 -8.68 0.90
C ILE A 244 16.52 -7.51 0.35
N THR A 245 15.90 -6.32 0.24
CA THR A 245 16.54 -5.11 -0.28
C THR A 245 17.75 -4.69 0.57
N LYS A 246 17.58 -4.59 1.90
CA LYS A 246 18.67 -4.22 2.82
C LYS A 246 19.80 -5.24 2.83
N THR A 247 19.47 -6.54 2.83
CA THR A 247 20.49 -7.60 2.79
C THR A 247 21.34 -7.51 1.52
N ALA A 248 20.71 -7.20 0.38
CA ALA A 248 21.44 -7.07 -0.87
C ALA A 248 22.31 -5.81 -0.90
N GLU A 249 21.83 -4.69 -0.36
CA GLU A 249 22.59 -3.45 -0.21
C GLU A 249 23.84 -3.67 0.66
N GLU A 250 23.67 -4.22 1.86
CA GLU A 250 24.76 -4.55 2.79
C GLU A 250 25.80 -5.50 2.15
N SER A 251 25.33 -6.52 1.45
CA SER A 251 26.19 -7.48 0.75
C SER A 251 27.00 -6.81 -0.37
N SER A 252 26.37 -5.90 -1.11
CA SER A 252 26.98 -5.25 -2.29
C SER A 252 28.13 -4.29 -1.97
N ILE A 253 28.24 -3.86 -0.72
CA ILE A 253 29.35 -3.04 -0.23
C ILE A 253 30.68 -3.82 -0.34
N SER A 254 30.63 -5.15 -0.18
CA SER A 254 31.84 -5.99 -0.10
C SER A 254 31.92 -7.05 -1.22
N HIS A 255 30.80 -7.39 -1.84
CA HIS A 255 30.72 -8.45 -2.83
C HIS A 255 29.96 -8.00 -4.08
N LEU A 256 30.20 -8.67 -5.20
CA LEU A 256 29.28 -8.60 -6.34
C LEU A 256 27.99 -9.33 -5.98
N THR A 257 26.90 -8.57 -5.85
CA THR A 257 25.63 -9.07 -5.35
C THR A 257 24.58 -9.03 -6.46
N ILE A 258 23.92 -10.16 -6.69
CA ILE A 258 22.79 -10.26 -7.62
C ILE A 258 21.52 -10.43 -6.79
N LEU A 259 20.63 -9.43 -6.83
CA LEU A 259 19.29 -9.54 -6.26
C LEU A 259 18.37 -10.12 -7.33
N GLN A 260 17.86 -11.33 -7.09
CA GLN A 260 16.89 -11.98 -7.97
C GLN A 260 15.48 -11.82 -7.42
N GLY A 261 14.59 -11.21 -8.20
CA GLY A 261 13.22 -10.94 -7.78
C GLY A 261 12.26 -10.80 -8.97
N GLY A 262 11.00 -11.20 -8.77
CA GLY A 262 9.94 -10.99 -9.76
C GLY A 262 9.08 -9.77 -9.46
N ASP A 263 9.16 -9.22 -8.25
CA ASP A 263 8.31 -8.11 -7.82
C ASP A 263 8.92 -6.77 -8.17
N THR A 264 8.06 -5.85 -8.62
CA THR A 264 8.45 -4.47 -8.95
C THR A 264 8.76 -3.66 -7.70
N ASP A 265 8.19 -4.04 -6.57
CA ASP A 265 8.33 -3.32 -5.31
C ASP A 265 9.79 -3.40 -4.83
N LEU A 266 10.49 -4.51 -5.12
CA LEU A 266 11.93 -4.65 -4.88
C LEU A 266 12.77 -3.62 -5.64
N LEU A 267 12.41 -3.30 -6.89
CA LEU A 267 13.13 -2.30 -7.67
C LEU A 267 12.93 -0.89 -7.10
N VAL A 268 11.70 -0.57 -6.67
CA VAL A 268 11.40 0.73 -6.05
C VAL A 268 12.14 0.87 -4.72
N LEU A 269 12.17 -0.19 -3.90
CA LEU A 269 12.92 -0.21 -2.65
C LEU A 269 14.43 -0.08 -2.88
N LEU A 270 14.98 -0.74 -3.91
CA LEU A 270 16.38 -0.62 -4.27
C LEU A 270 16.76 0.81 -4.68
N LEU A 271 15.89 1.49 -5.43
CA LEU A 271 16.11 2.89 -5.80
C LEU A 271 16.04 3.82 -4.59
N TYR A 272 15.13 3.54 -3.65
CA TYR A 272 14.99 4.33 -2.43
C TYR A 272 16.19 4.16 -1.49
N TYR A 273 16.64 2.93 -1.28
CA TYR A 273 17.78 2.60 -0.41
C TYR A 273 19.13 2.64 -1.14
N TYR A 274 19.17 3.13 -2.38
CA TYR A 274 20.40 3.19 -3.14
C TYR A 274 21.46 4.02 -2.41
N ASN A 275 22.63 3.41 -2.22
CA ASN A 275 23.80 4.03 -1.63
C ASN A 275 24.92 4.03 -2.67
N PHE A 276 25.63 5.14 -2.81
CA PHE A 276 26.74 5.26 -3.76
C PHE A 276 27.88 4.27 -3.49
N ARG A 277 27.94 3.68 -2.29
CA ARG A 277 28.91 2.63 -1.92
C ARG A 277 28.50 1.23 -2.42
N SER A 278 27.25 1.07 -2.83
CA SER A 278 26.62 -0.18 -3.25
C SER A 278 26.69 -0.38 -4.77
N MET A 279 27.85 -0.06 -5.37
CA MET A 279 28.04 -0.08 -6.83
C MET A 279 28.04 -1.49 -7.43
N ASN A 280 28.18 -2.54 -6.61
CA ASN A 280 28.26 -3.92 -7.07
C ASN A 280 26.92 -4.66 -6.98
N LEU A 281 25.79 -3.94 -6.98
CA LEU A 281 24.46 -4.53 -6.89
C LEU A 281 23.78 -4.60 -8.26
N ILE A 282 23.41 -5.81 -8.67
CA ILE A 282 22.71 -6.06 -9.94
C ILE A 282 21.31 -6.61 -9.62
N PHE A 283 20.27 -5.89 -10.06
CA PHE A 283 18.90 -6.39 -10.04
C PHE A 283 18.62 -7.26 -11.26
N LYS A 284 18.27 -8.53 -11.03
CA LYS A 284 17.91 -9.48 -12.08
C LYS A 284 16.41 -9.79 -12.01
N PRO A 285 15.58 -9.22 -12.90
CA PRO A 285 14.17 -9.56 -12.95
C PRO A 285 13.99 -11.01 -13.40
N ASN A 286 12.95 -11.68 -12.89
CA ASN A 286 12.60 -13.01 -13.37
C ASN A 286 12.14 -12.96 -14.84
N HIS A 287 13.06 -13.16 -15.78
CA HIS A 287 12.71 -13.47 -17.16
C HIS A 287 12.12 -14.88 -17.22
N VAL A 288 10.80 -14.96 -17.20
CA VAL A 288 10.10 -16.18 -17.58
C VAL A 288 10.26 -16.35 -19.10
N LYS A 289 11.38 -16.93 -19.54
CA LYS A 289 11.30 -17.87 -20.66
C LYS A 289 10.87 -19.18 -20.02
N THR A 290 9.58 -19.49 -20.10
CA THR A 290 9.03 -20.82 -19.82
C THR A 290 9.58 -21.80 -20.86
N THR A 291 10.85 -22.17 -20.77
CA THR A 291 11.22 -23.55 -21.10
C THR A 291 10.84 -24.35 -19.87
N LYS A 292 9.72 -25.08 -19.96
CA LYS A 292 9.30 -26.08 -18.98
C LYS A 292 10.47 -27.06 -18.76
N SER A 293 11.36 -26.78 -17.83
CA SER A 293 12.21 -27.80 -17.23
C SER A 293 11.39 -28.42 -16.11
N ASN A 294 10.55 -29.38 -16.47
CA ASN A 294 10.04 -30.34 -15.50
C ASN A 294 11.25 -31.14 -14.99
N ILE A 295 11.89 -30.66 -13.93
CA ILE A 295 12.83 -31.48 -13.16
C ILE A 295 11.99 -32.14 -12.08
N TRP A 296 11.47 -33.32 -12.42
CA TRP A 296 11.04 -34.31 -11.45
C TRP A 296 11.83 -35.59 -11.78
N THR A 297 12.79 -35.90 -10.93
CA THR A 297 13.26 -37.27 -10.69
C THR A 297 12.89 -37.62 -9.26
#